data_AF-A0A7X8F9R0-F1
#
_entry.id   AF-A0A7X8F9R0-F1
#
_cell.length_a   1.000
_cell.length_b   1.000
_cell.length_c   1.000
_cell.angle_alpha   90.00
_cell.angle_beta   90.00
_cell.angle_gamma   90.00
#
_symmetry.space_group_name_H-M   'P 1'
#
loop_
_entity.id
_entity.type
_entity.pdbx_description
1 polymer ?
#
loop_
_entity_poly.entity_id
_entity_poly.type
_entity_poly.pdbx_seq_one_letter_code
_entity_poly.pdbx_strand_id
1 'polypeptide(L)'
;MLIAFIALPAILGAQTQVANSSFSLMRSSDDGIQLRFQLPTWRLEETIDDGITRQRVKMEGVPYLYLDETETLPVFSTSIAIPYQGGVSLEISNTASQTQAMDGTDFDVLLSRERTSGRHPQQMYPAQSVIVGEPMIMRDFRIVHINVHPFQYDQDARQLQVNESVDIVLNFNTLPSINEMEAPSSYSSVFEPLYRDLILNYEQALNRNASFSTPRMLVIWGNNNDTIYQNKVNEYVDWKKQRGFIVSAVSTATTGTSSSAIKTYIQTQYNNTATRPDYVVLIGDSGTGNMQIPTFSSYVDYEYTWLEGNDQLGDVIIGRISVENTAHIINYMAKVAYMEKNLNLNNSAFLDRMVLVGDVDHNSGISTIYTNEYVADISSAVNPDYTYSKEYGSNVSHHNINTAINQ
;
A
#
# COMPACT_ATOMS: atom_id res chain seq x y z
N MET A 1 -25.40 -8.06 6.42
CA MET A 1 -24.49 -7.03 5.91
C MET A 1 -23.10 -7.67 5.96
N LEU A 2 -22.66 -8.24 4.84
CA LEU A 2 -21.43 -9.03 4.75
C LEU A 2 -20.28 -8.04 4.60
N ILE A 3 -19.54 -7.76 5.67
CA ILE A 3 -18.30 -6.98 5.58
C ILE A 3 -17.22 -7.98 5.14
N ALA A 4 -16.98 -8.05 3.84
CA ALA A 4 -15.77 -8.65 3.31
C ALA A 4 -14.61 -7.73 3.72
N PHE A 5 -13.84 -8.13 4.73
CA PHE A 5 -12.54 -7.53 5.01
C PHE A 5 -11.62 -7.85 3.83
N ILE A 6 -11.59 -6.97 2.83
CA ILE A 6 -10.47 -6.90 1.91
C ILE A 6 -9.32 -6.31 2.74
N ALA A 7 -8.51 -7.19 3.33
CA ALA A 7 -7.22 -6.80 3.84
C ALA A 7 -6.37 -6.38 2.63
N LEU A 8 -6.36 -5.09 2.31
CA LEU A 8 -5.27 -4.50 1.52
C LEU A 8 -4.02 -4.54 2.41
N PRO A 9 -2.96 -5.29 2.08
CA PRO A 9 -1.70 -5.10 2.76
C PRO A 9 -1.14 -3.75 2.32
N ALA A 10 -1.31 -2.73 3.16
CA ALA A 10 -0.51 -1.51 3.10
C ALA A 10 0.94 -1.81 3.58
N ILE A 11 1.60 -2.78 2.93
CA ILE A 11 2.97 -3.21 3.24
C ILE A 11 3.74 -3.31 1.92
N LEU A 12 4.13 -2.14 1.41
CA LEU A 12 4.89 -2.01 0.17
C LEU A 12 6.38 -1.85 0.47
N GLY A 13 7.20 -2.79 0.01
CA GLY A 13 8.65 -2.62 -0.06
C GLY A 13 9.43 -3.91 -0.01
N ALA A 14 9.42 -4.62 1.12
CA ALA A 14 10.27 -5.81 1.32
C ALA A 14 9.51 -7.15 1.25
N GLN A 15 8.23 -7.19 1.66
CA GLN A 15 7.41 -8.40 1.55
C GLN A 15 7.09 -8.79 0.10
N THR A 16 7.07 -7.81 -0.82
CA THR A 16 6.86 -8.03 -2.26
C THR A 16 7.97 -8.87 -2.87
N GLN A 17 9.22 -8.82 -2.41
CA GLN A 17 10.30 -9.53 -3.09
C GLN A 17 10.22 -11.05 -2.91
N VAL A 18 9.92 -11.54 -1.68
CA VAL A 18 9.73 -12.98 -1.43
C VAL A 18 8.38 -13.43 -1.98
N ALA A 19 7.29 -12.67 -1.76
CA ALA A 19 5.97 -13.04 -2.26
C ALA A 19 5.90 -13.05 -3.80
N ASN A 20 6.48 -12.06 -4.50
CA ASN A 20 6.55 -12.06 -5.97
C ASN A 20 7.44 -13.18 -6.48
N SER A 21 8.48 -13.61 -5.75
CA SER A 21 9.31 -14.75 -6.17
C SER A 21 8.56 -16.08 -6.20
N SER A 22 7.49 -16.22 -5.40
CA SER A 22 6.65 -17.42 -5.38
C SER A 22 5.68 -17.50 -6.55
N PHE A 23 5.45 -16.40 -7.26
CA PHE A 23 4.58 -16.34 -8.44
C PHE A 23 5.41 -16.22 -9.71
N SER A 24 5.07 -17.02 -10.70
CA SER A 24 5.70 -16.97 -12.01
C SER A 24 4.65 -16.87 -13.11
N LEU A 25 4.83 -15.92 -14.02
CA LEU A 25 3.97 -15.79 -15.20
C LEU A 25 4.38 -16.85 -16.23
N MET A 26 3.47 -17.77 -16.55
CA MET A 26 3.70 -18.83 -17.53
C MET A 26 3.24 -18.42 -18.93
N ARG A 27 2.10 -17.73 -19.00
CA ARG A 27 1.52 -17.25 -20.26
C ARG A 27 0.71 -15.98 -20.01
N SER A 28 0.77 -15.06 -20.97
CA SER A 28 -0.12 -13.90 -21.06
C SER A 28 -0.61 -13.75 -22.50
N SER A 29 -1.92 -13.60 -22.66
CA SER A 29 -2.60 -13.41 -23.93
C SER A 29 -3.91 -12.62 -23.72
N ASP A 30 -4.52 -12.18 -24.81
CA ASP A 30 -5.76 -11.39 -24.77
C ASP A 30 -6.95 -12.17 -24.17
N ASP A 31 -6.95 -13.49 -24.27
CA ASP A 31 -8.02 -14.36 -23.75
C ASP A 31 -7.79 -14.80 -22.29
N GLY A 32 -6.59 -14.58 -21.74
CA GLY A 32 -6.29 -15.03 -20.39
C GLY A 32 -4.81 -15.04 -20.02
N ILE A 33 -4.59 -15.25 -18.72
CA ILE A 33 -3.27 -15.30 -18.07
C ILE A 33 -3.13 -16.62 -17.33
N GLN A 34 -1.97 -17.25 -17.46
CA GLN A 34 -1.59 -18.40 -16.66
C GLN A 34 -0.39 -18.06 -15.80
N LEU A 35 -0.51 -18.30 -14.50
CA LEU A 35 0.57 -18.14 -13.53
C LEU A 35 0.71 -19.42 -12.71
N ARG A 36 1.92 -19.64 -12.20
CA ARG A 36 2.24 -20.74 -11.30
C ARG A 36 2.69 -20.17 -9.96
N PHE A 37 2.04 -20.62 -8.91
CA PHE A 37 2.52 -20.45 -7.54
C PHE A 37 3.42 -21.64 -7.17
N GLN A 38 4.55 -21.36 -6.52
CA GLN A 38 5.43 -22.35 -5.91
C GLN A 38 5.64 -21.99 -4.45
N LEU A 39 5.36 -22.94 -3.55
CA LEU A 39 5.52 -22.77 -2.12
C LEU A 39 7.02 -22.69 -1.76
N PRO A 40 7.49 -21.60 -1.15
CA PRO A 40 8.85 -21.55 -0.61
C PRO A 40 9.06 -22.52 0.54
N THR A 41 10.32 -22.68 0.95
CA THR A 41 10.67 -23.49 2.12
C THR A 41 9.91 -23.03 3.36
N TRP A 42 9.33 -23.98 4.07
CA TRP A 42 8.58 -23.77 5.30
C TRP A 42 8.93 -24.87 6.31
N ARG A 43 8.58 -24.65 7.57
CA ARG A 43 8.72 -25.68 8.62
C ARG A 43 7.52 -25.69 9.54
N LEU A 44 7.28 -26.83 10.16
CA LEU A 44 6.38 -26.93 11.30
C LEU A 44 7.19 -26.65 12.57
N GLU A 45 6.76 -25.66 13.33
CA GLU A 45 7.37 -25.29 14.61
C GLU A 45 6.48 -25.77 15.75
N GLU A 46 7.09 -26.36 16.76
CA GLU A 46 6.42 -26.78 17.99
C GLU A 46 6.63 -25.75 19.07
N THR A 47 5.54 -25.35 19.72
CA THR A 47 5.54 -24.48 20.89
C THR A 47 4.86 -25.21 22.05
N ILE A 48 5.25 -24.89 23.27
CA ILE A 48 4.60 -25.41 24.48
C ILE A 48 3.86 -24.22 25.10
N ASP A 49 2.54 -24.31 25.13
CA ASP A 49 1.66 -23.32 25.74
C ASP A 49 0.82 -23.99 26.82
N ASP A 50 0.91 -23.50 28.06
CA ASP A 50 0.29 -24.11 29.26
C ASP A 50 0.54 -25.62 29.41
N GLY A 51 1.71 -26.10 29.00
CA GLY A 51 2.08 -27.53 29.05
C GLY A 51 1.47 -28.39 27.96
N ILE A 52 0.78 -27.79 26.99
CA ILE A 52 0.24 -28.43 25.79
C ILE A 52 1.16 -28.10 24.61
N THR A 53 1.64 -29.14 23.92
CA THR A 53 2.36 -28.96 22.65
C THR A 53 1.39 -28.47 21.58
N ARG A 54 1.73 -27.37 20.92
CA ARG A 54 1.02 -26.77 19.79
C ARG A 54 1.96 -26.71 18.59
N GLN A 55 1.39 -26.76 17.40
CA GLN A 55 2.13 -26.66 16.15
C GLN A 55 1.72 -25.42 15.37
N ARG A 56 2.68 -24.82 14.67
CA ARG A 56 2.47 -23.66 13.79
C ARG A 56 3.29 -23.80 12.51
N VAL A 57 2.71 -23.40 11.39
CA VAL A 57 3.44 -23.26 10.12
C VAL A 57 4.30 -22.00 10.18
N LYS A 58 5.62 -22.14 10.13
CA LYS A 58 6.56 -21.03 10.18
C LYS A 58 7.23 -20.80 8.83
N MET A 59 7.17 -19.55 8.37
CA MET A 59 7.80 -19.04 7.16
C MET A 59 8.33 -17.62 7.44
N GLU A 60 9.50 -17.31 6.92
CA GLU A 60 10.11 -15.99 7.07
C GLU A 60 9.69 -15.06 5.93
N GLY A 61 9.41 -13.79 6.25
CA GLY A 61 9.15 -12.76 5.24
C GLY A 61 7.82 -12.87 4.49
N VAL A 62 6.84 -13.60 5.04
CA VAL A 62 5.51 -13.76 4.42
C VAL A 62 4.39 -13.31 5.37
N PRO A 63 3.29 -12.73 4.85
CA PRO A 63 2.14 -12.38 5.66
C PRO A 63 1.35 -13.62 6.07
N TYR A 64 0.60 -13.48 7.16
CA TYR A 64 -0.26 -14.53 7.74
C TYR A 64 -1.72 -14.08 7.73
N LEU A 65 -2.62 -15.06 7.71
CA LEU A 65 -4.01 -14.87 8.09
C LEU A 65 -4.10 -14.67 9.60
N TYR A 66 -5.17 -14.00 10.04
CA TYR A 66 -5.44 -13.74 11.45
C TYR A 66 -6.82 -14.23 11.84
N LEU A 67 -6.92 -14.79 13.05
CA LEU A 67 -8.17 -14.92 13.78
C LEU A 67 -8.05 -14.07 15.04
N ASP A 68 -8.90 -13.04 15.14
CA ASP A 68 -8.69 -11.94 16.08
C ASP A 68 -7.26 -11.37 15.93
N GLU A 69 -6.43 -11.40 16.98
CA GLU A 69 -5.03 -10.93 16.94
C GLU A 69 -4.01 -12.07 16.76
N THR A 70 -4.48 -13.30 16.50
CA THR A 70 -3.63 -14.49 16.41
C THR A 70 -3.33 -14.84 14.96
N GLU A 71 -2.05 -14.82 14.59
CA GLU A 71 -1.55 -15.36 13.31
C GLU A 71 -1.87 -16.84 13.18
N THR A 72 -2.38 -17.24 12.01
CA THR A 72 -2.75 -18.63 11.75
C THR A 72 -1.88 -19.26 10.66
N LEU A 73 -2.26 -19.08 9.39
CA LEU A 73 -1.62 -19.72 8.25
C LEU A 73 -1.06 -18.67 7.27
N PRO A 74 0.11 -18.91 6.63
CA PRO A 74 0.67 -18.01 5.63
C PRO A 74 -0.28 -17.76 4.44
N VAL A 75 -0.22 -16.55 3.89
CA VAL A 75 -0.93 -16.16 2.66
C VAL A 75 0.06 -15.51 1.68
N PHE A 76 -0.13 -15.76 0.40
CA PHE A 76 0.67 -15.15 -0.67
C PHE A 76 -0.24 -14.38 -1.61
N SER A 77 0.17 -13.17 -1.96
CA SER A 77 -0.63 -12.27 -2.77
C SER A 77 0.17 -11.70 -3.93
N THR A 78 -0.49 -11.52 -5.07
CA THR A 78 0.04 -10.79 -6.23
C THR A 78 -1.08 -10.05 -6.93
N SER A 79 -0.76 -8.98 -7.68
CA SER A 79 -1.74 -8.34 -8.57
C SER A 79 -1.49 -8.72 -10.02
N ILE A 80 -2.56 -8.81 -10.79
CA ILE A 80 -2.54 -9.08 -12.23
C ILE A 80 -3.32 -7.98 -12.92
N ALA A 81 -2.70 -7.32 -13.90
CA ALA A 81 -3.40 -6.44 -14.82
C ALA A 81 -4.27 -7.29 -15.75
N ILE A 82 -5.54 -6.90 -15.83
CA ILE A 82 -6.57 -7.54 -16.64
C ILE A 82 -7.01 -6.59 -17.75
N PRO A 83 -7.75 -7.07 -18.77
CA PRO A 83 -8.29 -6.18 -19.80
C PRO A 83 -9.11 -5.04 -19.20
N TYR A 84 -9.02 -3.86 -19.81
CA TYR A 84 -9.71 -2.65 -19.36
C TYR A 84 -11.24 -2.78 -19.33
N GLN A 85 -11.79 -3.68 -20.16
CA GLN A 85 -13.21 -4.03 -20.21
C GLN A 85 -13.36 -5.56 -20.17
N GLY A 86 -14.49 -6.04 -19.70
CA GLY A 86 -14.79 -7.47 -19.64
C GLY A 86 -14.62 -8.10 -18.25
N GLY A 87 -15.08 -9.33 -18.14
CA GLY A 87 -15.02 -10.13 -16.92
C GLY A 87 -13.74 -10.96 -16.82
N VAL A 88 -13.42 -11.36 -15.59
CA VAL A 88 -12.35 -12.32 -15.27
C VAL A 88 -12.93 -13.47 -14.44
N SER A 89 -12.53 -14.69 -14.76
CA SER A 89 -12.85 -15.87 -13.93
C SER A 89 -11.58 -16.65 -13.60
N LEU A 90 -11.57 -17.22 -12.39
CA LEU A 90 -10.48 -18.03 -11.87
C LEU A 90 -10.74 -19.51 -12.15
N GLU A 91 -9.72 -20.20 -12.63
CA GLU A 91 -9.67 -21.65 -12.77
C GLU A 91 -8.34 -22.17 -12.19
N ILE A 92 -8.41 -23.27 -11.43
CA ILE A 92 -7.23 -23.99 -10.96
C ILE A 92 -7.04 -25.18 -11.89
N SER A 93 -6.00 -25.13 -12.73
CA SER A 93 -5.76 -26.16 -13.76
C SER A 93 -5.02 -27.38 -13.21
N ASN A 94 -4.16 -27.18 -12.21
CA ASN A 94 -3.39 -28.25 -11.57
C ASN A 94 -2.94 -27.82 -10.17
N THR A 95 -2.87 -28.78 -9.25
CA THR A 95 -2.36 -28.58 -7.89
C THR A 95 -1.50 -29.77 -7.50
N ALA A 96 -0.26 -29.53 -7.08
CA ALA A 96 0.56 -30.52 -6.41
C ALA A 96 0.40 -30.34 -4.90
N SER A 97 -0.15 -31.35 -4.22
CA SER A 97 -0.46 -31.27 -2.79
C SER A 97 0.03 -32.49 -2.03
N GLN A 98 0.33 -32.29 -0.76
CA GLN A 98 0.56 -33.35 0.21
C GLN A 98 -0.23 -33.08 1.50
N THR A 99 -0.40 -34.12 2.32
CA THR A 99 -1.02 -34.01 3.64
C THR A 99 0.03 -34.29 4.70
N GLN A 100 0.10 -33.43 5.71
CA GLN A 100 0.90 -33.63 6.90
C GLN A 100 -0.01 -33.72 8.13
N ALA A 101 0.36 -34.58 9.09
CA ALA A 101 -0.28 -34.55 10.41
C ALA A 101 0.07 -33.23 11.11
N MET A 102 -0.93 -32.58 11.71
CA MET A 102 -0.73 -31.37 12.51
C MET A 102 -1.59 -31.50 13.77
N ASP A 103 -0.94 -31.93 14.85
CA ASP A 103 -1.57 -32.29 16.11
C ASP A 103 -1.78 -31.05 17.00
N GLY A 104 -2.79 -30.27 16.62
CA GLY A 104 -3.27 -29.14 17.40
C GLY A 104 -2.49 -27.84 17.14
N THR A 105 -3.24 -26.75 17.03
CA THR A 105 -2.70 -25.41 16.75
C THR A 105 -2.99 -24.46 17.90
N ASP A 106 -2.23 -23.39 18.01
CA ASP A 106 -2.49 -22.30 18.95
C ASP A 106 -3.79 -21.53 18.63
N PHE A 107 -4.28 -21.61 17.39
CA PHE A 107 -5.53 -20.99 16.96
C PHE A 107 -6.74 -21.92 16.97
N ASP A 108 -6.62 -23.19 17.40
CA ASP A 108 -7.71 -24.18 17.38
C ASP A 108 -8.98 -23.69 18.10
N VAL A 109 -8.81 -23.10 19.28
CA VAL A 109 -9.93 -22.61 20.10
C VAL A 109 -10.63 -21.43 19.42
N LEU A 110 -9.85 -20.54 18.79
CA LEU A 110 -10.38 -19.41 18.03
C LEU A 110 -11.12 -19.91 16.80
N LEU A 111 -10.54 -20.84 16.04
CA LEU A 111 -11.18 -21.43 14.87
C LEU A 111 -12.51 -22.11 15.20
N SER A 112 -12.58 -22.86 16.32
CA SER A 112 -13.85 -23.46 16.78
C SER A 112 -14.91 -22.41 17.13
N ARG A 113 -14.50 -21.27 17.72
CA ARG A 113 -15.40 -20.13 17.99
C ARG A 113 -15.90 -19.51 16.69
N GLU A 114 -15.01 -19.27 15.73
CA GLU A 114 -15.35 -18.73 14.41
C GLU A 114 -16.34 -19.62 13.65
N ARG A 115 -16.13 -20.94 13.69
CA ARG A 115 -17.05 -21.95 13.14
C ARG A 115 -18.43 -21.85 13.76
N THR A 116 -18.50 -21.79 15.08
CA THR A 116 -19.77 -21.67 15.83
C THR A 116 -20.50 -20.37 15.50
N SER A 117 -19.75 -19.28 15.28
CA SER A 117 -20.32 -17.98 14.88
C SER A 117 -20.78 -17.93 13.41
N GLY A 118 -20.42 -18.93 12.61
CA GLY A 118 -20.71 -18.98 11.17
C GLY A 118 -19.80 -18.12 10.30
N ARG A 119 -18.70 -17.56 10.84
CA ARG A 119 -17.71 -16.77 10.08
C ARG A 119 -16.79 -17.64 9.24
N HIS A 120 -16.33 -18.76 9.78
CA HIS A 120 -15.50 -19.76 9.08
C HIS A 120 -16.11 -21.18 9.18
N PRO A 121 -17.33 -21.41 8.68
CA PRO A 121 -18.08 -22.65 8.92
C PRO A 121 -17.55 -23.88 8.19
N GLN A 122 -16.59 -23.72 7.27
CA GLN A 122 -16.08 -24.80 6.44
C GLN A 122 -15.11 -25.73 7.20
N GLN A 123 -15.06 -27.00 6.77
CA GLN A 123 -14.19 -28.02 7.33
C GLN A 123 -12.69 -27.70 7.13
N MET A 124 -12.34 -27.14 5.98
CA MET A 124 -10.99 -26.64 5.71
C MET A 124 -10.90 -25.17 6.09
N TYR A 125 -9.83 -24.80 6.80
CA TYR A 125 -9.49 -23.41 7.09
C TYR A 125 -8.13 -23.02 6.50
N PRO A 126 -8.03 -21.95 5.69
CA PRO A 126 -9.15 -21.28 5.02
C PRO A 126 -9.84 -22.23 4.03
N ALA A 127 -11.07 -21.90 3.63
CA ALA A 127 -11.90 -22.78 2.82
C ALA A 127 -11.41 -22.92 1.36
N GLN A 128 -10.89 -21.84 0.78
CA GLN A 128 -10.43 -21.80 -0.60
C GLN A 128 -8.91 -21.68 -0.63
N SER A 129 -8.24 -22.50 -1.45
CA SER A 129 -6.79 -22.44 -1.63
C SER A 129 -6.35 -21.26 -2.50
N VAL A 130 -7.22 -20.78 -3.40
CA VAL A 130 -6.96 -19.60 -4.23
C VAL A 130 -8.22 -18.75 -4.30
N ILE A 131 -8.06 -17.44 -4.15
CA ILE A 131 -9.12 -16.45 -4.28
C ILE A 131 -8.66 -15.38 -5.28
N VAL A 132 -9.55 -14.99 -6.19
CA VAL A 132 -9.38 -13.79 -7.01
C VAL A 132 -10.29 -12.70 -6.45
N GLY A 133 -9.73 -11.51 -6.22
CA GLY A 133 -10.47 -10.34 -5.78
C GLY A 133 -11.30 -9.70 -6.89
N GLU A 134 -12.11 -8.73 -6.50
CA GLU A 134 -12.85 -7.89 -7.44
C GLU A 134 -11.90 -7.01 -8.28
N PRO A 135 -12.22 -6.74 -9.57
CA PRO A 135 -11.51 -5.76 -10.37
C PRO A 135 -11.44 -4.38 -9.70
N MET A 136 -10.25 -3.79 -9.66
CA MET A 136 -9.99 -2.43 -9.17
C MET A 136 -9.18 -1.64 -10.19
N ILE A 137 -9.16 -0.32 -10.06
CA ILE A 137 -8.37 0.56 -10.92
C ILE A 137 -7.21 1.12 -10.11
N MET A 138 -6.00 0.90 -10.61
CA MET A 138 -4.78 1.53 -10.12
C MET A 138 -4.34 2.55 -11.17
N ARG A 139 -5.07 3.67 -11.25
CA ARG A 139 -4.87 4.76 -12.22
C ARG A 139 -4.83 4.33 -13.69
N ASP A 140 -3.72 3.77 -14.17
CA ASP A 140 -3.50 3.42 -15.57
C ASP A 140 -3.81 1.94 -15.90
N PHE A 141 -4.04 1.12 -14.87
CA PHE A 141 -4.30 -0.31 -15.01
C PHE A 141 -5.54 -0.74 -14.24
N ARG A 142 -6.36 -1.58 -14.88
CA ARG A 142 -7.37 -2.37 -14.21
C ARG A 142 -6.74 -3.68 -13.74
N ILE A 143 -6.87 -3.99 -12.45
CA ILE A 143 -6.17 -5.10 -11.82
C ILE A 143 -7.11 -6.00 -11.02
N VAL A 144 -6.72 -7.25 -10.79
CA VAL A 144 -7.24 -8.09 -9.72
C VAL A 144 -6.12 -8.54 -8.80
N HIS A 145 -6.43 -8.76 -7.53
CA HIS A 145 -5.53 -9.45 -6.61
C HIS A 145 -5.81 -10.95 -6.59
N ILE A 146 -4.75 -11.75 -6.58
CA ILE A 146 -4.81 -13.19 -6.35
C ILE A 146 -4.23 -13.46 -4.97
N ASN A 147 -4.98 -14.15 -4.13
CA ASN A 147 -4.52 -14.68 -2.85
C ASN A 147 -4.42 -16.20 -2.93
N VAL A 148 -3.25 -16.75 -2.63
CA VAL A 148 -3.01 -18.18 -2.50
C VAL A 148 -2.85 -18.51 -1.01
N HIS A 149 -3.66 -19.44 -0.54
CA HIS A 149 -3.55 -20.09 0.75
C HIS A 149 -2.94 -21.49 0.53
N PRO A 150 -1.61 -21.60 0.59
CA PRO A 150 -0.94 -22.88 0.33
C PRO A 150 -1.19 -23.91 1.42
N PHE A 151 -1.65 -23.48 2.59
CA PHE A 151 -1.97 -24.34 3.72
C PHE A 151 -3.46 -24.30 4.00
N GLN A 152 -4.07 -25.46 4.17
CA GLN A 152 -5.45 -25.60 4.64
C GLN A 152 -5.49 -26.62 5.77
N TYR A 153 -6.05 -26.24 6.91
CA TYR A 153 -6.08 -27.05 8.12
C TYR A 153 -7.49 -27.62 8.37
N ASP A 154 -7.55 -28.93 8.54
CA ASP A 154 -8.71 -29.65 9.04
C ASP A 154 -8.50 -29.97 10.53
N GLN A 155 -9.19 -29.20 11.38
CA GLN A 155 -9.11 -29.34 12.83
C GLN A 155 -9.64 -30.69 13.34
N ASP A 156 -10.66 -31.26 12.68
CA ASP A 156 -11.30 -32.49 13.14
C ASP A 156 -10.44 -33.71 12.76
N ALA A 157 -9.86 -33.68 11.56
CA ALA A 157 -8.95 -34.71 11.08
C ALA A 157 -7.51 -34.56 11.61
N ARG A 158 -7.17 -33.40 12.18
CA ARG A 158 -5.79 -33.01 12.59
C ARG A 158 -4.79 -33.11 11.45
N GLN A 159 -5.19 -32.60 10.30
CA GLN A 159 -4.42 -32.69 9.06
C GLN A 159 -4.24 -31.31 8.44
N LEU A 160 -3.01 -31.05 8.01
CA LEU A 160 -2.63 -29.90 7.21
C LEU A 160 -2.48 -30.34 5.76
N GLN A 161 -3.35 -29.85 4.89
CA GLN A 161 -3.15 -29.93 3.45
C GLN A 161 -2.18 -28.84 3.01
N VAL A 162 -1.12 -29.24 2.32
CA VAL A 162 -0.06 -28.37 1.82
C VAL A 162 -0.05 -28.42 0.30
N ASN A 163 -0.38 -27.31 -0.34
CA ASN A 163 -0.33 -27.12 -1.79
C ASN A 163 1.04 -26.58 -2.17
N GLU A 164 1.95 -27.46 -2.60
CA GLU A 164 3.33 -27.13 -2.95
C GLU A 164 3.43 -26.33 -4.24
N SER A 165 2.55 -26.59 -5.19
CA SER A 165 2.40 -25.75 -6.38
C SER A 165 0.95 -25.68 -6.84
N VAL A 166 0.57 -24.54 -7.40
CA VAL A 166 -0.77 -24.31 -7.95
C VAL A 166 -0.64 -23.62 -9.30
N ASP A 167 -1.21 -24.23 -10.34
CA ASP A 167 -1.31 -23.65 -11.67
C ASP A 167 -2.66 -22.94 -11.82
N ILE A 168 -2.59 -21.62 -11.83
CA ILE A 168 -3.73 -20.70 -11.80
C ILE A 168 -3.95 -20.12 -13.19
N VAL A 169 -5.18 -20.21 -13.67
CA VAL A 169 -5.62 -19.64 -14.95
C VAL A 169 -6.67 -18.57 -14.68
N LEU A 170 -6.42 -17.37 -15.20
CA LEU A 170 -7.40 -16.30 -15.28
C LEU A 170 -7.92 -16.25 -16.71
N ASN A 171 -9.21 -16.53 -16.89
CA ASN A 171 -9.89 -16.47 -18.18
C ASN A 171 -10.57 -15.11 -18.34
N PHE A 172 -10.32 -14.43 -19.45
CA PHE A 172 -10.95 -13.16 -19.77
C PHE A 172 -12.15 -13.38 -20.70
N ASN A 173 -13.17 -12.57 -20.53
CA ASN A 173 -14.34 -12.58 -21.38
C ASN A 173 -14.85 -11.16 -21.62
N THR A 174 -15.69 -10.99 -22.63
CA THR A 174 -16.19 -9.67 -23.03
C THR A 174 -17.50 -9.27 -22.34
N LEU A 175 -17.92 -9.98 -21.27
CA LEU A 175 -19.13 -9.62 -20.53
C LEU A 175 -18.85 -8.42 -19.64
N PRO A 176 -19.76 -7.42 -19.59
CA PRO A 176 -19.59 -6.28 -18.71
C PRO A 176 -19.31 -6.68 -17.26
N SER A 177 -18.37 -5.98 -16.64
CA SER A 177 -17.92 -6.21 -15.28
C SER A 177 -17.78 -4.87 -14.53
N ILE A 178 -17.41 -4.93 -13.25
CA ILE A 178 -17.17 -3.75 -12.43
C ILE A 178 -15.84 -3.09 -12.79
N ASN A 179 -15.74 -1.78 -12.52
CA ASN A 179 -14.52 -0.99 -12.66
C ASN A 179 -13.88 -1.12 -14.06
N GLU A 180 -14.70 -1.12 -15.11
CA GLU A 180 -14.21 -1.00 -16.48
C GLU A 180 -13.76 0.43 -16.78
N MET A 181 -12.74 0.55 -17.61
CA MET A 181 -12.17 1.85 -18.01
C MET A 181 -11.74 1.80 -19.48
N GLU A 182 -11.37 2.95 -20.02
CA GLU A 182 -10.72 3.03 -21.33
C GLU A 182 -9.21 2.87 -21.16
N ALA A 183 -8.55 2.27 -22.16
CA ALA A 183 -7.10 2.20 -22.17
C ALA A 183 -6.50 3.62 -22.16
N PRO A 184 -5.49 3.89 -21.32
CA PRO A 184 -4.87 5.21 -21.27
C PRO A 184 -4.06 5.47 -22.55
N SER A 185 -4.04 6.73 -22.99
CA SER A 185 -3.21 7.16 -24.13
C SER A 185 -1.73 7.31 -23.78
N SER A 186 -1.41 7.45 -22.49
CA SER A 186 -0.07 7.49 -21.92
C SER A 186 -0.10 7.03 -20.47
N TYR A 187 0.97 6.41 -19.99
CA TYR A 187 1.13 5.94 -18.63
C TYR A 187 1.88 6.99 -17.77
N SER A 188 1.63 6.99 -16.47
CA SER A 188 2.35 7.82 -15.53
C SER A 188 3.74 7.27 -15.23
N SER A 189 4.80 8.03 -15.55
CA SER A 189 6.16 7.67 -15.14
C SER A 189 6.36 7.73 -13.62
N VAL A 190 5.45 8.41 -12.90
CA VAL A 190 5.48 8.53 -11.45
C VAL A 190 5.01 7.24 -10.79
N PHE A 191 3.99 6.59 -11.36
CA PHE A 191 3.45 5.34 -10.85
C PHE A 191 4.16 4.10 -11.40
N GLU A 192 4.98 4.23 -12.46
CA GLU A 192 5.69 3.09 -13.05
C GLU A 192 6.43 2.20 -12.02
N PRO A 193 7.21 2.74 -11.06
CA PRO A 193 7.83 1.90 -10.04
C PRO A 193 6.81 1.08 -9.23
N LEU A 194 5.69 1.70 -8.87
CA LEU A 194 4.60 1.04 -8.15
C LEU A 194 3.98 -0.09 -8.98
N TYR A 195 3.73 0.16 -10.27
CA TYR A 195 3.17 -0.83 -11.18
C TYR A 195 4.10 -2.03 -11.34
N ARG A 196 5.40 -1.78 -11.54
CA ARG A 196 6.43 -2.81 -11.72
C ARG A 196 6.57 -3.71 -10.50
N ASP A 197 6.38 -3.15 -9.31
CA ASP A 197 6.50 -3.89 -8.04
C ASP A 197 5.22 -4.66 -7.69
N LEU A 198 4.04 -4.14 -8.03
CA LEU A 198 2.75 -4.71 -7.61
C LEU A 198 2.06 -5.60 -8.65
N ILE A 199 2.31 -5.38 -9.94
CA ILE A 199 1.63 -6.06 -11.04
C ILE A 199 2.59 -7.07 -11.68
N LEU A 200 2.35 -8.35 -11.46
CA LEU A 200 3.25 -9.43 -11.92
C LEU A 200 3.43 -9.45 -13.45
N ASN A 201 2.37 -9.15 -14.20
CA ASN A 201 2.37 -9.12 -15.66
C ASN A 201 2.52 -7.70 -16.24
N TYR A 202 3.10 -6.75 -15.48
CA TYR A 202 3.23 -5.35 -15.91
C TYR A 202 3.85 -5.21 -17.30
N GLU A 203 4.96 -5.92 -17.55
CA GLU A 203 5.66 -5.90 -18.85
C GLU A 203 4.80 -6.37 -20.02
N GLN A 204 3.90 -7.33 -19.79
CA GLN A 204 2.99 -7.85 -20.81
C GLN A 204 1.73 -6.97 -20.97
N ALA A 205 1.32 -6.31 -19.89
CA ALA A 205 0.19 -5.39 -19.88
C ALA A 205 0.52 -4.04 -20.53
N LEU A 206 1.80 -3.66 -20.57
CA LEU A 206 2.25 -2.48 -21.29
C LEU A 206 2.05 -2.65 -22.81
N ASN A 207 1.48 -1.62 -23.43
CA ASN A 207 1.46 -1.53 -24.88
C ASN A 207 2.90 -1.46 -25.42
N ARG A 208 3.22 -2.17 -26.52
CA ARG A 208 4.55 -2.10 -27.17
C ARG A 208 4.98 -0.69 -27.55
N ASN A 209 4.03 0.21 -27.78
CA ASN A 209 4.25 1.62 -28.06
C ASN A 209 3.85 2.51 -26.87
N ALA A 210 3.95 2.00 -25.64
CA ALA A 210 3.63 2.74 -24.43
C ALA A 210 4.41 4.07 -24.41
N SER A 211 3.67 5.16 -24.21
CA SER A 211 4.25 6.47 -23.98
C SER A 211 4.06 6.83 -22.51
N PHE A 212 5.05 7.50 -21.93
CA PHE A 212 5.00 7.96 -20.54
C PHE A 212 4.83 9.47 -20.50
N SER A 213 3.87 9.95 -19.70
CA SER A 213 3.62 11.37 -19.54
C SER A 213 4.63 12.02 -18.59
N THR A 214 5.02 13.25 -18.88
CA THR A 214 5.80 14.08 -17.94
C THR A 214 5.03 14.25 -16.63
N PRO A 215 5.69 14.13 -15.45
CA PRO A 215 5.05 14.28 -14.15
C PRO A 215 4.28 15.59 -14.01
N ARG A 216 3.00 15.49 -13.63
CA ARG A 216 2.09 16.62 -13.40
C ARG A 216 1.75 16.76 -11.92
N MET A 217 1.75 18.00 -11.44
CA MET A 217 1.42 18.34 -10.06
C MET A 217 0.30 19.38 -10.03
N LEU A 218 -0.76 19.08 -9.27
CA LEU A 218 -1.80 20.03 -8.94
C LEU A 218 -1.58 20.55 -7.52
N VAL A 219 -1.29 21.84 -7.39
CA VAL A 219 -1.15 22.54 -6.12
C VAL A 219 -2.46 23.25 -5.80
N ILE A 220 -3.07 22.91 -4.67
CA ILE A 220 -4.27 23.59 -4.14
C ILE A 220 -3.88 24.27 -2.83
N TRP A 221 -4.04 25.59 -2.75
CA TRP A 221 -3.63 26.35 -1.57
C TRP A 221 -4.79 27.10 -0.92
N GLY A 222 -4.78 27.19 0.41
CA GLY A 222 -5.82 27.85 1.19
C GLY A 222 -5.88 29.34 0.86
N ASN A 223 -7.02 29.82 0.34
CA ASN A 223 -7.13 31.19 -0.15
C ASN A 223 -6.94 32.23 0.97
N ASN A 224 -5.88 33.03 0.85
CA ASN A 224 -5.49 34.06 1.81
C ASN A 224 -4.94 35.29 1.07
N ASN A 225 -5.26 36.50 1.54
CA ASN A 225 -4.85 37.76 0.91
C ASN A 225 -3.44 38.25 1.29
N ASP A 226 -2.74 37.56 2.19
CA ASP A 226 -1.35 37.90 2.54
C ASP A 226 -0.43 37.65 1.34
N THR A 227 0.09 38.75 0.78
CA THR A 227 0.99 38.75 -0.37
C THR A 227 2.28 37.95 -0.11
N ILE A 228 2.80 37.92 1.11
CA ILE A 228 4.02 37.17 1.44
C ILE A 228 3.73 35.67 1.34
N TYR A 229 2.59 35.22 1.86
CA TYR A 229 2.16 33.83 1.74
C TYR A 229 1.96 33.43 0.28
N GLN A 230 1.24 34.25 -0.51
CA GLN A 230 1.04 34.00 -1.94
C GLN A 230 2.37 33.93 -2.71
N ASN A 231 3.31 34.82 -2.40
CA ASN A 231 4.64 34.79 -3.00
C ASN A 231 5.42 33.51 -2.65
N LYS A 232 5.25 32.98 -1.42
CA LYS A 232 5.88 31.71 -1.02
C LYS A 232 5.24 30.49 -1.67
N VAL A 233 3.93 30.50 -1.90
CA VAL A 233 3.25 29.49 -2.74
C VAL A 233 3.79 29.55 -4.18
N ASN A 234 3.93 30.73 -4.76
CA ASN A 234 4.49 30.87 -6.10
C ASN A 234 5.95 30.41 -6.18
N GLU A 235 6.77 30.72 -5.16
CA GLU A 235 8.14 30.20 -5.07
C GLU A 235 8.19 28.67 -5.05
N TYR A 236 7.27 28.01 -4.35
CA TYR A 236 7.12 26.56 -4.37
C TYR A 236 6.78 26.04 -5.77
N VAL A 237 5.77 26.64 -6.40
CA VAL A 237 5.30 26.26 -7.75
C VAL A 237 6.41 26.41 -8.78
N ASP A 238 7.12 27.55 -8.78
CA ASP A 238 8.21 27.82 -9.72
C ASP A 238 9.39 26.88 -9.50
N TRP A 239 9.70 26.55 -8.24
CA TRP A 239 10.71 25.54 -7.93
C TRP A 239 10.34 24.16 -8.46
N LYS A 240 9.10 23.70 -8.27
CA LYS A 240 8.66 22.40 -8.82
C LYS A 240 8.64 22.42 -10.35
N LYS A 241 8.29 23.54 -11.01
CA LYS A 241 8.49 23.69 -12.45
C LYS A 241 9.96 23.57 -12.87
N GLN A 242 10.88 24.21 -12.15
CA GLN A 242 12.33 24.09 -12.40
C GLN A 242 12.85 22.66 -12.24
N ARG A 243 12.22 21.86 -11.36
CA ARG A 243 12.50 20.43 -11.17
C ARG A 243 11.95 19.54 -12.28
N GLY A 244 11.26 20.09 -13.27
CA GLY A 244 10.74 19.36 -14.44
C GLY A 244 9.27 18.93 -14.34
N PHE A 245 8.55 19.34 -13.28
CA PHE A 245 7.11 19.06 -13.18
C PHE A 245 6.29 20.04 -14.02
N ILE A 246 5.22 19.56 -14.65
CA ILE A 246 4.16 20.42 -15.16
C ILE A 246 3.24 20.76 -13.98
N VAL A 247 3.28 22.00 -13.50
CA VAL A 247 2.56 22.41 -12.29
C VAL A 247 1.37 23.32 -12.62
N SER A 248 0.18 22.90 -12.21
CA SER A 248 -1.02 23.76 -12.10
C SER A 248 -1.21 24.16 -10.65
N ALA A 249 -1.56 25.41 -10.39
CA ALA A 249 -1.75 25.92 -9.02
C ALA A 249 -3.00 26.79 -8.93
N VAL A 250 -3.86 26.50 -7.96
CA VAL A 250 -5.13 27.23 -7.73
C VAL A 250 -5.40 27.40 -6.24
N SER A 251 -6.13 28.44 -5.87
CA SER A 251 -6.56 28.63 -4.48
C SER A 251 -7.92 28.00 -4.21
N THR A 252 -8.28 27.86 -2.93
CA THR A 252 -9.63 27.42 -2.55
C THR A 252 -10.75 28.40 -2.93
N ALA A 253 -10.43 29.62 -3.37
CA ALA A 253 -11.42 30.50 -4.00
C ALA A 253 -11.85 30.00 -5.40
N THR A 254 -10.99 29.22 -6.07
CA THR A 254 -11.29 28.60 -7.37
C THR A 254 -11.91 27.21 -7.20
N THR A 255 -11.38 26.38 -6.30
CA THR A 255 -11.86 25.00 -6.10
C THR A 255 -13.15 24.94 -5.27
N GLY A 256 -13.47 26.01 -4.54
CA GLY A 256 -14.38 25.95 -3.40
C GLY A 256 -13.67 25.50 -2.12
N THR A 257 -14.32 25.70 -0.98
CA THR A 257 -13.73 25.54 0.35
C THR A 257 -14.19 24.28 1.10
N SER A 258 -15.11 23.49 0.53
CA SER A 258 -15.53 22.20 1.10
C SER A 258 -14.70 21.05 0.53
N SER A 259 -14.59 19.94 1.27
CA SER A 259 -13.86 18.75 0.81
C SER A 259 -14.48 18.17 -0.46
N SER A 260 -15.82 18.15 -0.55
CA SER A 260 -16.51 17.75 -1.78
C SER A 260 -16.20 18.66 -2.98
N ALA A 261 -16.11 19.98 -2.78
CA ALA A 261 -15.80 20.92 -3.87
C ALA A 261 -14.36 20.76 -4.36
N ILE A 262 -13.41 20.64 -3.43
CA ILE A 262 -12.00 20.36 -3.74
C ILE A 262 -11.86 19.01 -4.46
N LYS A 263 -12.51 17.95 -3.97
CA LYS A 263 -12.49 16.64 -4.63
C LYS A 263 -13.08 16.70 -6.03
N THR A 264 -14.19 17.42 -6.22
CA THR A 264 -14.79 17.65 -7.55
C THR A 264 -13.84 18.38 -8.50
N TYR A 265 -13.09 19.36 -7.99
CA TYR A 265 -12.08 20.05 -8.78
C TYR A 265 -10.95 19.11 -9.20
N ILE A 266 -10.41 18.32 -8.26
CA ILE A 266 -9.36 17.31 -8.55
C ILE A 266 -9.88 16.30 -9.58
N GLN A 267 -11.10 15.79 -9.41
CA GLN A 267 -11.76 14.89 -10.36
C GLN A 267 -11.84 15.49 -11.77
N THR A 268 -12.19 16.77 -11.87
CA THR A 268 -12.27 17.47 -13.15
C THR A 268 -10.90 17.54 -13.84
N GLN A 269 -9.83 17.82 -13.07
CA GLN A 269 -8.47 17.81 -13.61
C GLN A 269 -8.03 16.39 -14.00
N TYR A 270 -8.37 15.38 -13.20
CA TYR A 270 -8.04 13.97 -13.43
C TYR A 270 -8.68 13.40 -14.69
N ASN A 271 -9.96 13.71 -14.92
CA ASN A 271 -10.71 13.24 -16.09
C ASN A 271 -10.20 13.80 -17.41
N ASN A 272 -9.45 14.91 -17.39
CA ASN A 272 -8.86 15.50 -18.57
C ASN A 272 -7.39 15.09 -18.70
N THR A 273 -7.06 14.30 -19.73
CA THR A 273 -5.72 13.78 -19.99
C THR A 273 -4.63 14.85 -20.12
N ALA A 274 -4.98 16.08 -20.50
CA ALA A 274 -4.04 17.20 -20.57
C ALA A 274 -3.66 17.77 -19.19
N THR A 275 -4.55 17.66 -18.21
CA THR A 275 -4.40 18.21 -16.85
C THR A 275 -4.30 17.16 -15.76
N ARG A 276 -4.46 15.88 -16.10
CA ARG A 276 -4.49 14.75 -15.16
C ARG A 276 -3.25 14.78 -14.26
N PRO A 277 -3.39 15.06 -12.96
CA PRO A 277 -2.24 15.17 -12.07
C PRO A 277 -1.73 13.77 -11.71
N ASP A 278 -0.42 13.63 -11.49
CA ASP A 278 0.18 12.48 -10.79
C ASP A 278 0.27 12.78 -9.29
N TYR A 279 0.53 14.05 -8.95
CA TYR A 279 0.61 14.54 -7.58
C TYR A 279 -0.46 15.59 -7.29
N VAL A 280 -1.05 15.52 -6.09
CA VAL A 280 -1.84 16.59 -5.50
C VAL A 280 -1.11 17.10 -4.26
N VAL A 281 -0.86 18.41 -4.20
CA VAL A 281 -0.24 19.05 -3.03
C VAL A 281 -1.21 20.06 -2.44
N LEU A 282 -1.61 19.83 -1.19
CA LEU A 282 -2.45 20.75 -0.42
C LEU A 282 -1.55 21.68 0.39
N ILE A 283 -1.68 23.00 0.25
CA ILE A 283 -0.95 23.99 1.06
C ILE A 283 -1.93 24.73 1.96
N GLY A 284 -2.04 24.25 3.20
CA GLY A 284 -3.02 24.76 4.15
C GLY A 284 -3.31 23.75 5.25
N ASP A 285 -3.94 24.21 6.32
CA ASP A 285 -4.30 23.36 7.46
C ASP A 285 -5.75 22.86 7.37
N SER A 286 -6.04 21.76 8.05
CA SER A 286 -7.38 21.17 8.17
C SER A 286 -8.24 21.85 9.25
N GLY A 287 -7.61 22.55 10.20
CA GLY A 287 -8.23 23.24 11.31
C GLY A 287 -8.89 24.57 10.95
N THR A 288 -9.08 25.43 11.96
CA THR A 288 -9.69 26.75 11.80
C THR A 288 -8.66 27.80 11.40
N GLY A 289 -8.96 28.62 10.38
CA GLY A 289 -8.06 29.72 10.00
C GLY A 289 -8.25 30.22 8.58
N ASN A 290 -7.37 31.15 8.17
CA ASN A 290 -7.44 31.83 6.87
C ASN A 290 -6.72 31.08 5.73
N MET A 291 -6.17 29.89 6.00
CA MET A 291 -5.47 29.04 5.01
C MET A 291 -6.07 27.62 5.01
N GLN A 292 -7.38 27.52 5.25
CA GLN A 292 -8.04 26.24 5.48
C GLN A 292 -8.21 25.44 4.18
N ILE A 293 -7.90 24.14 4.27
CA ILE A 293 -8.24 23.12 3.28
C ILE A 293 -8.79 21.92 4.07
N PRO A 294 -10.09 21.62 3.99
CA PRO A 294 -10.71 20.54 4.78
C PRO A 294 -10.17 19.15 4.42
N THR A 295 -10.42 18.19 5.31
CA THR A 295 -10.11 16.76 5.15
C THR A 295 -11.42 15.96 5.09
N PHE A 296 -11.34 14.68 4.75
CA PHE A 296 -12.41 13.72 4.95
C PHE A 296 -12.25 12.98 6.29
N SER A 297 -13.33 12.32 6.74
CA SER A 297 -13.34 11.35 7.85
C SER A 297 -12.48 11.69 9.08
N SER A 298 -12.45 12.98 9.46
CA SER A 298 -11.58 13.55 10.50
C SER A 298 -10.08 13.31 10.26
N TYR A 299 -9.46 14.20 9.47
CA TYR A 299 -8.02 14.25 9.18
C TYR A 299 -7.48 13.28 8.10
N VAL A 300 -8.34 12.79 7.21
CA VAL A 300 -7.93 11.92 6.10
C VAL A 300 -7.92 12.69 4.78
N ASP A 301 -6.74 12.91 4.21
CA ASP A 301 -6.58 13.45 2.85
C ASP A 301 -6.63 12.36 1.77
N TYR A 302 -6.37 11.10 2.13
CA TYR A 302 -6.28 10.00 1.17
C TYR A 302 -7.56 9.80 0.34
N GLU A 303 -8.74 10.14 0.87
CA GLU A 303 -10.00 10.05 0.12
C GLU A 303 -10.10 11.02 -1.06
N TYR A 304 -9.26 12.08 -1.13
CA TYR A 304 -9.13 12.91 -2.34
C TYR A 304 -8.54 12.15 -3.52
N THR A 305 -7.92 10.99 -3.28
CA THR A 305 -7.22 10.20 -4.30
C THR A 305 -8.10 9.16 -4.99
N TRP A 306 -9.27 8.83 -4.42
CA TRP A 306 -10.24 7.91 -5.02
C TRP A 306 -11.00 8.63 -6.13
N LEU A 307 -10.50 8.52 -7.36
CA LEU A 307 -10.91 9.31 -8.53
C LEU A 307 -11.36 8.43 -9.71
N GLU A 308 -11.05 7.14 -9.69
CA GLU A 308 -11.44 6.18 -10.71
C GLU A 308 -11.88 4.85 -10.07
N GLY A 309 -12.89 4.22 -10.67
CA GLY A 309 -13.49 3.01 -10.10
C GLY A 309 -14.30 3.25 -8.82
N ASN A 310 -14.94 2.19 -8.36
CA ASN A 310 -15.61 2.10 -7.06
C ASN A 310 -14.75 1.24 -6.12
N ASP A 311 -13.52 1.69 -5.89
CA ASP A 311 -12.56 1.07 -4.99
C ASP A 311 -11.83 2.12 -4.14
N GLN A 312 -10.83 1.68 -3.37
CA GLN A 312 -10.10 2.52 -2.42
C GLN A 312 -8.60 2.61 -2.75
N LEU A 313 -8.23 2.30 -4.00
CA LEU A 313 -6.88 2.55 -4.50
C LEU A 313 -6.73 4.04 -4.84
N GLY A 314 -5.59 4.61 -4.48
CA GLY A 314 -5.31 6.02 -4.76
C GLY A 314 -4.83 6.21 -6.19
N ASP A 315 -5.55 7.00 -6.98
CA ASP A 315 -5.22 7.27 -8.38
C ASP A 315 -4.20 8.41 -8.56
N VAL A 316 -3.93 9.15 -7.48
CA VAL A 316 -2.95 10.23 -7.40
C VAL A 316 -2.18 10.16 -6.08
N ILE A 317 -0.92 10.59 -6.10
CA ILE A 317 -0.12 10.71 -4.88
C ILE A 317 -0.46 12.04 -4.22
N ILE A 318 -0.89 12.02 -2.96
CA ILE A 318 -1.27 13.23 -2.23
C ILE A 318 -0.33 13.53 -1.07
N GLY A 319 -0.10 14.83 -0.82
CA GLY A 319 0.59 15.32 0.36
C GLY A 319 0.09 16.69 0.79
N ARG A 320 0.21 16.98 2.09
CA ARG A 320 -0.17 18.28 2.66
C ARG A 320 1.03 18.98 3.26
N ILE A 321 1.21 20.24 2.87
CA ILE A 321 2.07 21.22 3.52
C ILE A 321 1.18 21.98 4.51
N SER A 322 1.15 21.52 5.76
CA SER A 322 0.29 22.11 6.80
C SER A 322 0.82 23.47 7.24
N VAL A 323 0.06 24.52 6.93
CA VAL A 323 0.39 25.90 7.28
C VAL A 323 -0.87 26.63 7.71
N GLU A 324 -0.80 27.29 8.87
CA GLU A 324 -1.91 28.07 9.44
C GLU A 324 -1.68 29.57 9.28
N ASN A 325 -0.44 29.97 9.00
CA ASN A 325 -0.02 31.36 8.82
C ASN A 325 1.23 31.47 7.94
N THR A 326 1.57 32.71 7.60
CA THR A 326 2.68 33.06 6.70
C THR A 326 4.05 32.65 7.22
N ALA A 327 4.28 32.67 8.53
CA ALA A 327 5.55 32.23 9.10
C ALA A 327 5.78 30.72 8.88
N HIS A 328 4.71 29.91 8.93
CA HIS A 328 4.82 28.46 8.69
C HIS A 328 5.29 28.17 7.26
N ILE A 329 4.72 28.83 6.24
CA ILE A 329 5.16 28.60 4.86
C ILE A 329 6.58 29.14 4.60
N ILE A 330 6.97 30.25 5.24
CA ILE A 330 8.34 30.77 5.14
C ILE A 330 9.33 29.73 5.67
N ASN A 331 9.05 29.15 6.85
CA ASN A 331 9.88 28.12 7.45
C ASN A 331 9.92 26.84 6.61
N TYR A 332 8.78 26.42 6.06
CA TYR A 332 8.72 25.28 5.15
C TYR A 332 9.57 25.51 3.90
N MET A 333 9.45 26.68 3.26
CA MET A 333 10.24 27.02 2.07
C MET A 333 11.74 27.12 2.38
N ALA A 334 12.13 27.56 3.58
CA ALA A 334 13.52 27.51 4.01
C ALA A 334 14.04 26.05 4.11
N LYS A 335 13.23 25.11 4.60
CA LYS A 335 13.56 23.67 4.61
C LYS A 335 13.68 23.11 3.20
N VAL A 336 12.76 23.45 2.30
CA VAL A 336 12.82 23.05 0.87
C VAL A 336 14.09 23.58 0.22
N ALA A 337 14.44 24.85 0.44
CA ALA A 337 15.68 25.42 -0.09
C ALA A 337 16.93 24.71 0.46
N TYR A 338 16.95 24.38 1.75
CA TYR A 338 18.05 23.64 2.36
C TYR A 338 18.18 22.22 1.78
N MET A 339 17.09 21.44 1.78
CA MET A 339 17.12 20.02 1.39
C MET A 339 17.20 19.81 -0.12
N GLU A 340 16.49 20.59 -0.92
CA GLU A 340 16.36 20.32 -2.36
C GLU A 340 17.26 21.20 -3.24
N LYS A 341 17.74 22.35 -2.75
CA LYS A 341 18.59 23.28 -3.53
C LYS A 341 20.03 23.35 -3.05
N ASN A 342 20.22 23.47 -1.74
CA ASN A 342 21.48 23.93 -1.15
C ASN A 342 22.11 22.89 -0.21
N LEU A 343 21.76 21.60 -0.37
CA LEU A 343 22.26 20.55 0.49
C LEU A 343 23.80 20.44 0.34
N ASN A 344 24.52 20.70 1.42
CA ASN A 344 25.97 20.52 1.47
C ASN A 344 26.28 19.07 1.82
N LEU A 345 26.72 18.29 0.82
CA LEU A 345 27.03 16.87 0.99
C LEU A 345 28.17 16.60 1.99
N ASN A 346 29.08 17.56 2.21
CA ASN A 346 30.14 17.41 3.21
C ASN A 346 29.59 17.40 4.66
N ASN A 347 28.40 17.96 4.87
CA ASN A 347 27.74 18.05 6.17
C ASN A 347 26.38 17.31 6.17
N SER A 348 26.18 16.35 5.26
CA SER A 348 24.91 15.63 5.11
C SER A 348 24.91 14.23 5.71
N ALA A 349 25.84 13.91 6.61
CA ALA A 349 25.89 12.61 7.30
C ALA A 349 24.58 12.27 8.05
N PHE A 350 23.78 13.28 8.39
CA PHE A 350 22.45 13.08 8.97
C PHE A 350 21.47 12.36 8.04
N LEU A 351 21.72 12.32 6.72
CA LEU A 351 20.88 11.58 5.77
C LEU A 351 20.97 10.07 5.93
N ASP A 352 22.08 9.57 6.48
CA ASP A 352 22.31 8.14 6.72
C ASP A 352 21.91 7.73 8.14
N ARG A 353 21.13 8.56 8.84
CA ARG A 353 20.68 8.32 10.22
C ARG A 353 19.18 8.16 10.28
N MET A 354 18.73 7.12 10.98
CA MET A 354 17.32 6.87 11.26
C MET A 354 17.09 6.88 12.77
N VAL A 355 16.09 7.65 13.21
CA VAL A 355 15.62 7.62 14.59
C VAL A 355 14.33 6.81 14.61
N LEU A 356 14.35 5.72 15.36
CA LEU A 356 13.25 4.76 15.47
C LEU A 356 12.64 4.88 16.86
N VAL A 357 11.38 5.30 16.92
CA VAL A 357 10.69 5.60 18.18
C VAL A 357 9.50 4.67 18.32
N GLY A 358 9.42 3.97 19.44
CA GLY A 358 8.37 2.98 19.72
C GLY A 358 7.81 3.16 21.12
N ASP A 359 6.53 3.55 21.19
CA ASP A 359 5.81 3.56 22.46
C ASP A 359 5.35 2.14 22.80
N VAL A 360 5.73 1.66 23.98
CA VAL A 360 5.33 0.34 24.50
C VAL A 360 4.34 0.44 25.65
N ASP A 361 3.69 1.60 25.83
CA ASP A 361 2.56 1.69 26.74
C ASP A 361 1.48 0.66 26.41
N HIS A 362 0.67 0.31 27.41
CA HIS A 362 -0.30 -0.78 27.32
C HIS A 362 -1.32 -0.63 26.17
N ASN A 363 -1.50 0.57 25.62
CA ASN A 363 -2.39 0.85 24.49
C ASN A 363 -1.72 0.63 23.13
N SER A 364 -0.40 0.88 23.05
CA SER A 364 0.38 0.81 21.82
C SER A 364 0.96 -0.59 21.61
N GLY A 365 1.36 -1.25 22.70
CA GLY A 365 1.87 -2.62 22.69
C GLY A 365 3.24 -2.79 22.05
N ILE A 366 3.70 -4.04 21.96
CA ILE A 366 5.05 -4.37 21.45
C ILE A 366 5.19 -4.20 19.93
N SER A 367 4.07 -4.11 19.20
CA SER A 367 4.05 -4.01 17.74
C SER A 367 4.77 -2.77 17.20
N THR A 368 4.81 -1.68 17.98
CA THR A 368 5.55 -0.45 17.63
C THR A 368 7.07 -0.69 17.55
N ILE A 369 7.61 -1.58 18.40
CA ILE A 369 9.00 -2.02 18.33
C ILE A 369 9.21 -2.91 17.12
N TYR A 370 8.36 -3.92 16.92
CA TYR A 370 8.52 -4.85 15.78
C TYR A 370 8.46 -4.12 14.44
N THR A 371 7.60 -3.11 14.32
CA THR A 371 7.54 -2.24 13.15
C THR A 371 8.86 -1.50 12.93
N ASN A 372 9.46 -0.94 13.99
CA ASN A 372 10.74 -0.24 13.90
C ASN A 372 11.91 -1.17 13.58
N GLU A 373 11.96 -2.36 14.18
CA GLU A 373 12.97 -3.37 13.86
C GLU A 373 12.87 -3.81 12.41
N TYR A 374 11.66 -4.04 11.92
CA TYR A 374 11.42 -4.32 10.51
C TYR A 374 11.90 -3.17 9.61
N VAL A 375 11.61 -1.91 9.95
CA VAL A 375 12.12 -0.75 9.21
C VAL A 375 13.65 -0.73 9.19
N ALA A 376 14.32 -1.06 10.30
CA ALA A 376 15.77 -1.14 10.35
C ALA A 376 16.33 -2.25 9.44
N ASP A 377 15.72 -3.44 9.47
CA ASP A 377 16.15 -4.58 8.66
C ASP A 377 16.01 -4.29 7.16
N ILE A 378 14.86 -3.76 6.72
CA ILE A 378 14.63 -3.49 5.30
C ILE A 378 15.49 -2.32 4.80
N SER A 379 15.70 -1.29 5.63
CA SER A 379 16.49 -0.12 5.22
C SER A 379 17.98 -0.45 5.17
N SER A 380 18.49 -1.26 6.10
CA SER A 380 19.90 -1.69 6.11
C SER A 380 20.23 -2.62 4.94
N ALA A 381 19.25 -3.40 4.47
CA ALA A 381 19.40 -4.17 3.24
C ALA A 381 19.54 -3.29 1.98
N VAL A 382 18.90 -2.10 1.97
CA VAL A 382 19.00 -1.12 0.89
C VAL A 382 20.28 -0.31 0.97
N ASN A 383 20.64 0.18 2.16
CA ASN A 383 21.89 0.88 2.41
C ASN A 383 22.52 0.39 3.73
N PRO A 384 23.56 -0.46 3.66
CA PRO A 384 24.26 -0.98 4.83
C PRO A 384 24.95 0.09 5.70
N ASP A 385 25.15 1.30 5.19
CA ASP A 385 25.80 2.40 5.91
C ASP A 385 24.83 3.17 6.83
N TYR A 386 23.54 2.84 6.80
CA TYR A 386 22.57 3.46 7.70
C TYR A 386 22.88 3.16 9.17
N THR A 387 22.70 4.19 10.00
CA THR A 387 22.86 4.12 11.45
C THR A 387 21.52 4.39 12.12
N TYR A 388 21.30 3.75 13.27
CA TYR A 388 19.99 3.74 13.94
C TYR A 388 20.10 4.20 15.38
N SER A 389 19.25 5.14 15.78
CA SER A 389 19.01 5.50 17.17
C SER A 389 17.62 4.99 17.56
N LYS A 390 17.57 3.98 18.44
CA LYS A 390 16.33 3.30 18.85
C LYS A 390 15.90 3.80 20.23
N GLU A 391 14.77 4.48 20.28
CA GLU A 391 14.18 5.01 21.50
C GLU A 391 12.85 4.30 21.75
N TYR A 392 12.89 3.23 22.56
CA TYR A 392 11.72 2.44 22.91
C TYR A 392 11.40 2.58 24.38
N GLY A 393 10.13 2.81 24.70
CA GLY A 393 9.70 2.96 26.08
C GLY A 393 8.32 3.60 26.19
N SER A 394 7.72 3.46 27.36
CA SER A 394 6.57 4.27 27.75
C SER A 394 6.95 5.74 27.81
N ASN A 395 6.17 6.61 27.17
CA ASN A 395 6.40 8.07 27.19
C ASN A 395 7.84 8.47 26.78
N VAL A 396 8.30 8.00 25.61
CA VAL A 396 9.63 8.35 25.07
C VAL A 396 9.86 9.86 25.11
N SER A 397 10.98 10.27 25.71
CA SER A 397 11.31 11.67 25.92
C SER A 397 11.57 12.40 24.60
N HIS A 398 10.87 13.53 24.37
CA HIS A 398 11.17 14.44 23.27
C HIS A 398 12.63 14.93 23.28
N HIS A 399 13.26 15.02 24.46
CA HIS A 399 14.67 15.38 24.57
C HIS A 399 15.59 14.31 23.96
N ASN A 400 15.29 13.03 24.20
CA ASN A 400 16.07 11.93 23.63
C ASN A 400 15.91 11.89 22.11
N ILE A 401 14.66 12.00 21.63
CA ILE A 401 14.36 12.05 20.19
C ILE A 401 15.12 13.21 19.53
N ASN A 402 15.05 14.41 20.11
CA ASN A 402 15.78 15.57 19.57
C ASN A 402 17.29 15.35 19.61
N THR A 403 17.83 14.73 20.65
CA THR A 403 19.26 14.43 20.73
C THR A 403 19.65 13.44 19.63
N ALA A 404 18.87 12.37 19.43
CA ALA A 404 19.10 11.37 18.40
C ALA A 404 19.03 11.95 16.96
N ILE A 405 18.12 12.89 16.70
CA ILE A 405 17.97 13.56 15.40
C ILE A 405 19.16 14.50 15.11
N ASN A 406 19.73 15.13 16.14
CA ASN A 406 20.77 16.16 16.01
C ASN A 406 22.21 15.67 16.23
N GLN A 407 22.41 14.40 16.62
CA GLN A 407 23.70 13.73 16.50
C GLN A 407 24.08 13.66 15.03
#